data_AF-A0A0R3PXJ4-F1
#
_entry.id   AF-A0A0R3PXJ4-F1
#
_cell.length_a   1.000
_cell.length_b   1.000
_cell.length_c   1.000
_cell.angle_alpha   90.00
_cell.angle_beta   90.00
_cell.angle_gamma   90.00
#
_symmetry.space_group_name_H-M   'P 1'
#
loop_
_entity.id
_entity.type
_entity.pdbx_description
1 polymer ?
#
loop_
_entity_poly.entity_id
_entity_poly.type
_entity_poly.pdbx_seq_one_letter_code
_entity_poly.pdbx_strand_id
1 'polypeptide(L)'
;MTEEQKREKKEKIEEMKEEEEPKSLFGKIKYYLKRYWYIAVPAHIASSVLWLGSLYAVVKCGVDVVAFLRFIHTPALVATPFRYMTTLVFIQAAFWTLRRMGKLQTAREVEFKVGV
;
A
#
# COMPACT_ATOMS: atom_id res chain seq x y z
N MET A 1 12.08 -2.18 45.22
CA MET A 1 11.48 -3.38 44.60
C MET A 1 11.74 -4.53 45.55
N THR A 2 10.72 -4.94 46.29
CA THR A 2 10.81 -5.96 47.35
C THR A 2 11.06 -7.33 46.71
N GLU A 3 11.78 -8.24 47.38
CA GLU A 3 12.14 -9.55 46.82
C GLU A 3 10.92 -10.39 46.40
N GLU A 4 9.77 -10.20 47.07
CA GLU A 4 8.49 -10.79 46.66
C GLU A 4 7.99 -10.25 45.30
N GLN A 5 8.11 -8.94 45.05
CA GLN A 5 7.74 -8.33 43.77
C GLN A 5 8.61 -8.82 42.61
N LYS A 6 9.86 -9.23 42.90
CA LYS A 6 10.75 -9.86 41.90
C LYS A 6 10.31 -11.28 41.57
N ARG A 7 9.86 -12.05 42.57
CA ARG A 7 9.34 -13.41 42.39
C ARG A 7 8.03 -13.42 41.63
N GLU A 8 7.05 -12.60 42.00
CA GLU A 8 5.77 -12.52 41.28
C GLU A 8 5.95 -12.07 39.82
N LYS A 9 6.86 -11.11 39.56
CA LYS A 9 7.19 -10.71 38.19
C LYS A 9 7.86 -11.86 37.43
N LYS A 10 8.72 -12.64 38.08
CA LYS A 10 9.35 -13.82 37.47
C LYS A 10 8.33 -14.92 37.17
N GLU A 11 7.45 -15.24 38.11
CA GLU A 11 6.40 -16.25 37.93
C GLU A 11 5.43 -15.85 36.82
N LYS A 12 5.00 -14.59 36.76
CA LYS A 12 4.17 -14.10 35.64
C LYS A 12 4.90 -14.16 34.30
N ILE A 13 6.22 -13.96 34.27
CA ILE A 13 7.03 -14.08 33.05
C ILE A 13 7.20 -15.56 32.65
N GLU A 14 7.33 -16.47 33.62
CA GLU A 14 7.38 -17.92 33.37
C GLU A 14 6.03 -18.46 32.91
N GLU A 15 4.92 -18.07 33.54
CA GLU A 15 3.56 -18.43 33.14
C GLU A 15 3.21 -17.87 31.74
N MET A 16 3.65 -16.65 31.42
CA MET A 16 3.55 -16.09 30.06
C MET A 16 4.45 -16.79 29.03
N LYS A 17 5.52 -17.47 29.47
CA LYS A 17 6.38 -18.31 28.61
C LYS A 17 5.82 -19.73 28.46
N GLU A 18 4.97 -20.18 29.37
CA GLU A 18 4.46 -21.55 29.43
C GLU A 18 3.31 -21.81 28.45
N GLU A 19 2.68 -20.78 27.88
CA GLU A 19 1.87 -20.95 26.67
C GLU A 19 2.78 -21.34 25.49
N GLU A 20 2.88 -22.66 25.24
CA GLU A 20 3.72 -23.25 24.20
C GLU A 20 3.56 -22.53 22.85
N GLU A 21 4.65 -21.92 22.37
CA GLU A 21 4.67 -21.39 21.02
C GLU A 21 4.49 -22.54 20.01
N PRO A 22 3.51 -22.44 19.09
CA PRO A 22 3.29 -23.51 18.12
C PRO A 22 4.55 -23.74 17.29
N LYS A 23 4.97 -25.01 17.16
CA LYS A 23 6.23 -25.41 16.51
C LYS A 23 6.29 -25.08 15.00
N SER A 24 5.16 -24.75 14.38
CA SER A 24 5.04 -24.40 12.96
C SER A 24 5.03 -22.89 12.74
N LEU A 25 5.76 -22.40 11.73
CA LEU A 25 5.85 -20.98 11.36
C LEU A 25 4.47 -20.33 11.12
N PHE A 26 3.59 -21.03 10.42
CA PHE A 26 2.21 -20.58 10.21
C PHE A 26 1.38 -20.58 11.50
N GLY A 27 1.66 -21.52 12.40
CA GLY A 27 1.10 -21.54 13.75
C GLY A 27 1.51 -20.31 14.54
N LYS A 28 2.81 -19.92 14.48
CA LYS A 28 3.31 -18.72 15.17
C LYS A 28 2.69 -17.46 14.61
N ILE A 29 2.63 -17.32 13.29
CA ILE A 29 2.01 -16.15 12.65
C ILE A 29 0.55 -16.01 13.10
N LYS A 30 -0.25 -17.09 13.06
CA LYS A 30 -1.66 -17.08 13.49
C LYS A 30 -1.80 -16.79 14.98
N TYR A 31 -0.91 -17.35 15.81
CA TYR A 31 -0.88 -17.13 17.25
C TYR A 31 -0.58 -15.67 17.62
N TYR A 32 0.48 -15.10 17.05
CA TYR A 32 0.87 -13.70 17.27
C TYR A 32 -0.16 -12.72 16.70
N LEU A 33 -0.74 -13.01 15.53
CA LEU A 33 -1.86 -12.23 15.00
C LEU A 33 -3.02 -12.24 15.96
N LYS A 34 -3.51 -13.40 16.42
CA LYS A 34 -4.67 -13.46 17.32
C LYS A 34 -4.41 -12.79 18.67
N ARG A 35 -3.20 -12.95 19.21
CA ARG A 35 -2.84 -12.44 20.54
C ARG A 35 -2.55 -10.94 20.57
N TYR A 36 -1.89 -10.42 19.53
CA TYR A 36 -1.47 -9.02 19.47
C TYR A 36 -2.26 -8.17 18.48
N TRP A 37 -3.30 -8.70 17.84
CA TRP A 37 -4.15 -7.96 16.88
C TRP A 37 -4.56 -6.59 17.42
N TYR A 38 -5.06 -6.55 18.66
CA TYR A 38 -5.62 -5.34 19.25
C TYR A 38 -4.59 -4.25 19.55
N ILE A 39 -3.29 -4.59 19.59
CA ILE A 39 -2.20 -3.63 19.81
C ILE A 39 -1.55 -3.28 18.47
N ALA A 40 -1.33 -4.29 17.62
CA ALA A 40 -0.75 -4.12 16.30
C ALA A 40 -1.63 -3.26 15.40
N VAL A 41 -2.95 -3.50 15.34
CA VAL A 41 -3.85 -2.78 14.43
C VAL A 41 -3.94 -1.29 14.75
N PRO A 42 -4.16 -0.85 15.99
CA PRO A 42 -4.16 0.59 16.31
C PRO A 42 -2.79 1.24 16.11
N ALA A 43 -1.70 0.54 16.45
CA ALA A 43 -0.36 1.05 16.20
C ALA A 43 -0.11 1.25 14.69
N HIS A 44 -0.55 0.31 13.85
CA HIS A 44 -0.48 0.44 12.40
C HIS A 44 -1.38 1.55 11.88
N ILE A 45 -2.61 1.70 12.40
CA ILE A 45 -3.50 2.81 12.03
C ILE A 45 -2.87 4.16 12.38
N ALA A 46 -2.36 4.32 13.59
CA ALA A 46 -1.69 5.54 14.03
C ALA A 46 -0.46 5.84 13.17
N SER A 47 0.37 4.84 12.90
CA SER A 47 1.54 4.97 12.03
C SER A 47 1.15 5.34 10.59
N SER A 48 0.12 4.69 10.03
CA SER A 48 -0.39 5.00 8.70
C SER A 48 -0.95 6.41 8.61
N VAL A 49 -1.74 6.85 9.59
CA VAL A 49 -2.29 8.22 9.63
C VAL A 49 -1.17 9.24 9.80
N LEU A 50 -0.17 8.96 10.64
CA LEU A 50 0.99 9.83 10.84
C LEU A 50 1.80 9.97 9.55
N TRP A 51 2.08 8.86 8.86
CA TRP A 51 2.80 8.88 7.58
C TRP A 51 2.00 9.54 6.46
N LEU A 52 0.71 9.21 6.33
CA LEU A 52 -0.16 9.81 5.32
C LEU A 52 -0.36 11.30 5.57
N GLY A 53 -0.55 11.72 6.82
CA GLY A 53 -0.63 13.12 7.22
C GLY A 53 0.66 13.87 6.95
N SER A 54 1.80 13.26 7.26
CA SER A 54 3.12 13.82 6.96
C SER A 54 3.32 13.99 5.45
N LEU A 55 2.99 12.97 4.64
CA LEU A 55 3.09 13.04 3.18
C LEU A 55 2.14 14.10 2.60
N TYR A 56 0.92 14.17 3.13
CA TYR A 56 -0.07 15.16 2.72
C TYR A 56 0.40 16.59 3.03
N ALA A 57 0.99 16.81 4.21
CA ALA A 57 1.58 18.10 4.57
C ALA A 57 2.73 18.46 3.62
N VAL A 58 3.62 17.51 3.30
CA VAL A 58 4.72 17.69 2.33
C VAL A 58 4.18 18.10 0.96
N VAL A 59 3.14 17.42 0.46
CA VAL A 59 2.50 17.75 -0.83
C VAL A 59 1.79 19.11 -0.77
N LYS A 60 1.09 19.43 0.32
CA LYS A 60 0.39 20.71 0.51
C LYS A 60 1.32 21.89 0.67
N CYS A 61 2.48 21.69 1.30
CA CYS A 61 3.55 22.68 1.37
C CYS A 61 4.26 22.89 0.03
N GLY A 62 3.84 22.21 -1.04
CA GLY A 62 4.36 22.43 -2.38
C GLY A 62 5.78 21.91 -2.57
N VAL A 63 6.18 20.88 -1.79
CA VAL A 63 7.43 20.16 -2.07
C VAL A 63 7.29 19.57 -3.48
N ASP A 64 8.05 20.16 -4.42
CA ASP A 64 8.06 19.72 -5.80
C ASP A 64 8.65 18.31 -5.85
N VAL A 65 7.74 17.34 -5.97
CA VAL A 65 8.07 15.91 -6.07
C VAL A 65 9.06 15.67 -7.22
N VAL A 66 9.02 16.49 -8.29
CA VAL A 66 9.94 16.39 -9.42
C VAL A 66 11.34 16.87 -9.03
N ALA A 67 11.46 17.98 -8.29
CA ALA A 67 12.74 18.46 -7.79
C ALA A 67 13.34 17.50 -6.74
N PHE A 68 12.52 16.94 -5.85
CA PHE A 68 12.95 15.93 -4.89
C PHE A 68 13.41 14.63 -5.57
N LEU A 69 12.69 14.18 -6.60
CA LEU A 69 13.07 12.98 -7.37
C LEU A 69 14.36 13.18 -8.19
N ARG A 70 14.60 14.41 -8.67
CA ARG A 70 15.89 14.82 -9.27
C ARG A 70 17.01 14.87 -8.24
N PHE A 71 16.71 15.31 -7.01
CA PHE A 71 17.68 15.37 -5.90
C PHE A 71 18.15 13.98 -5.47
N ILE A 72 17.28 12.97 -5.50
CA ILE A 72 17.63 11.56 -5.19
C ILE A 72 18.38 10.86 -6.35
N HIS A 73 18.85 11.62 -7.37
CA HIS A 73 19.57 11.08 -8.52
C HIS A 73 18.81 9.96 -9.25
N THR A 74 17.48 10.08 -9.37
CA THR A 74 16.74 9.18 -10.27
C THR A 74 17.07 9.63 -11.69
N PRO A 75 17.75 8.81 -12.52
CA PRO A 75 18.08 9.22 -13.87
C PRO A 75 16.78 9.46 -14.63
N ALA A 76 16.76 10.50 -15.47
CA ALA A 76 15.65 10.83 -16.36
C ALA A 76 15.18 9.63 -17.22
N LEU A 77 16.01 8.58 -17.31
CA LEU A 77 15.75 7.28 -17.89
C LEU A 77 14.56 6.51 -17.27
N VAL A 78 14.22 6.73 -15.99
CA VAL A 78 13.11 6.00 -15.33
C VAL A 78 11.84 6.85 -15.22
N ALA A 79 12.00 8.16 -14.97
CA ALA A 79 10.86 9.06 -14.83
C ALA A 79 10.10 9.29 -16.14
N THR A 80 10.82 9.33 -17.27
CA THR A 80 10.21 9.50 -18.60
C THR A 80 9.35 8.31 -19.03
N PRO A 81 9.82 7.03 -19.02
CA PRO A 81 8.98 5.91 -19.42
C PRO A 81 7.77 5.75 -18.48
N PHE A 82 7.91 6.05 -17.19
CA PHE A 82 6.79 5.98 -16.25
C PHE A 82 5.67 6.99 -16.60
N ARG A 83 6.04 8.22 -16.99
CA ARG A 83 5.07 9.22 -17.46
C ARG A 83 4.38 8.81 -18.76
N TYR A 84 5.12 8.23 -19.69
CA TYR A 84 4.54 7.72 -20.94
C TYR A 84 3.60 6.54 -20.67
N MET A 85 3.99 5.59 -19.81
CA MET A 85 3.16 4.45 -19.44
C MET A 85 1.84 4.88 -18.81
N THR A 86 1.87 5.78 -17.83
CA THR A 86 0.65 6.27 -17.17
C THR A 86 -0.30 6.93 -18.16
N THR A 87 0.23 7.75 -19.08
CA THR A 87 -0.57 8.40 -20.13
C THR A 87 -1.18 7.37 -21.10
N LEU A 88 -0.39 6.40 -21.57
CA LEU A 88 -0.85 5.36 -22.49
C LEU A 88 -1.90 4.44 -21.86
N VAL A 89 -1.72 4.06 -20.59
CA VAL A 89 -2.69 3.23 -19.86
C VAL A 89 -4.01 3.98 -19.70
N PHE A 90 -3.98 5.28 -19.38
CA PHE A 90 -5.19 6.09 -19.32
C PHE A 90 -5.91 6.18 -20.67
N ILE A 91 -5.16 6.40 -21.76
CA ILE A 91 -5.74 6.45 -23.11
C ILE A 91 -6.33 5.08 -23.48
N GLN A 92 -5.63 3.98 -23.23
CA GLN A 92 -6.12 2.63 -23.49
C GLN A 92 -7.35 2.30 -22.65
N ALA A 93 -7.37 2.67 -21.37
CA ALA A 93 -8.52 2.47 -20.49
C ALA A 93 -9.72 3.32 -20.93
N ALA A 94 -9.50 4.56 -21.34
CA ALA A 94 -10.55 5.43 -21.89
C ALA A 94 -11.12 4.84 -23.19
N PHE A 95 -10.25 4.42 -24.11
CA PHE A 95 -10.65 3.81 -25.37
C PHE A 95 -11.37 2.47 -25.17
N TRP A 96 -10.89 1.64 -24.25
CA TRP A 96 -11.52 0.39 -23.85
C TRP A 96 -12.89 0.62 -23.23
N THR A 97 -13.02 1.60 -22.34
CA THR A 97 -14.30 2.02 -21.74
C THR A 97 -15.29 2.48 -22.81
N LEU A 98 -14.85 3.36 -23.71
CA LEU A 98 -15.67 3.87 -24.80
C LEU A 98 -16.11 2.76 -25.78
N ARG A 99 -15.23 1.80 -26.06
CA ARG A 99 -15.54 0.60 -26.86
C ARG A 99 -16.57 -0.29 -26.15
N ARG A 100 -16.43 -0.49 -24.83
CA ARG A 100 -17.38 -1.26 -24.02
C ARG A 100 -18.76 -0.60 -23.95
N MET A 101 -18.83 0.72 -24.02
CA MET A 101 -20.08 1.48 -24.04
C MET A 101 -20.71 1.58 -25.43
N GLY A 102 -20.12 0.97 -26.47
CA GLY A 102 -20.69 0.92 -27.83
C GLY A 102 -20.81 2.27 -28.54
N LYS A 103 -20.21 3.33 -28.01
CA LYS A 103 -20.31 4.71 -28.54
C LYS A 103 -19.22 5.08 -29.55
N LEU A 104 -18.28 4.19 -29.83
CA LEU A 104 -17.27 4.35 -30.87
C LEU A 104 -17.58 3.38 -32.02
N GLN A 105 -18.39 3.82 -32.98
CA GLN A 105 -18.39 3.17 -34.29
C GLN A 105 -17.06 3.53 -34.96
N THR A 106 -16.19 2.54 -35.14
CA THR A 106 -14.94 2.74 -35.87
C THR A 106 -15.31 3.18 -37.29
N ALA A 107 -14.73 4.25 -37.81
CA ALA A 107 -15.07 4.85 -39.11
C ALA A 107 -15.22 3.83 -40.27
N ARG A 108 -14.49 2.71 -40.18
CA ARG A 108 -14.56 1.56 -41.09
C ARG A 108 -15.95 0.91 -41.21
N GLU A 109 -16.76 0.91 -40.15
CA GLU A 109 -18.14 0.37 -40.21
C GLU A 109 -19.13 1.36 -40.82
N VAL A 110 -18.84 2.67 -40.79
CA VAL A 110 -19.71 3.70 -41.38
C VAL A 110 -19.55 3.71 -42.90
N GLU A 111 -18.32 3.57 -43.41
CA GLU A 111 -18.08 3.43 -44.86
C GLU A 111 -18.75 2.18 -45.44
N PHE A 112 -18.75 1.05 -44.72
CA PHE A 112 -19.35 -0.20 -45.22
C PHE A 112 -20.88 -0.16 -45.27
N LYS A 113 -21.52 0.72 -44.50
CA LYS A 113 -22.99 0.87 -44.48
C LYS A 113 -23.51 1.92 -45.47
N VAL A 114 -22.67 2.84 -45.92
CA VAL A 114 -23.03 3.87 -46.91
C VAL A 114 -22.73 3.38 -48.35
N GLY A 115 -21.88 2.36 -48.50
CA GLY A 115 -21.50 1.78 -49.79
C GLY A 115 -22.28 0.51 -50.22
N VAL A 116 -23.43 0.22 -49.61
CA VAL A 116 -24.35 -0.88 -50.01
C VAL A 116 -25.72 -0.30 -50.34
#